data_AF-A0A7C1S6B9-F1
#
_entry.id   AF-A0A7C1S6B9-F1
#
_cell.length_a   1.000
_cell.length_b   1.000
_cell.length_c   1.000
_cell.angle_alpha   90.00
_cell.angle_beta   90.00
_cell.angle_gamma   90.00
#
_symmetry.space_group_name_H-M   'P 1'
#
loop_
_entity.id
_entity.type
_entity.pdbx_description
1 polymer ?
#
loop_
_entity_poly.entity_id
_entity_poly.type
_entity_poly.pdbx_seq_one_letter_code
_entity_poly.pdbx_strand_id
1 'polypeptide(L)'
;GYEAVFLAAGAQASKQIGIPGEDKDLEGLYYGLHFLNGIKKGQEMRLKNRAVVIGGGNVAIDVARTALRAGAQHVQLFCLEPRDEMPAWEKEVEEALDEGIVINPAWSPKQILYQDGKVTGIEFVHCVCVFDDEGCFNPECNEEITQLVEAENVLISIGQAQDMSFLSEDSQLERALWGALVVNENTLSTNIPGVFAGGDFTTGPTYVIRAIASGRRAAIAIDKYLLGESGPVEIPDMKTAMHEDTGLALDEETDQEMPRIRIELEKAEKRVNDFREVEKGLSSQEAISESKRCLRCDLEKERMSI
;
A
#
# COMPACT_ATOMS: atom_id res chain seq x y z
N GLY A 1 9.88 -35.05 2.49
CA GLY A 1 9.42 -33.67 2.71
C GLY A 1 8.76 -33.17 1.45
N TYR A 2 8.46 -31.88 1.35
CA TYR A 2 8.05 -31.27 0.08
C TYR A 2 9.25 -31.15 -0.86
N GLU A 3 9.01 -31.29 -2.17
CA GLU A 3 10.04 -31.17 -3.21
C GLU A 3 10.33 -29.70 -3.59
N ALA A 4 9.36 -28.81 -3.39
CA ALA A 4 9.53 -27.37 -3.55
C ALA A 4 8.71 -26.58 -2.51
N VAL A 5 9.17 -25.39 -2.15
CA VAL A 5 8.55 -24.46 -1.20
C VAL A 5 8.57 -23.04 -1.77
N PHE A 6 7.45 -22.33 -1.68
CA PHE A 6 7.35 -20.92 -2.06
C PHE A 6 7.06 -20.04 -0.84
N LEU A 7 7.92 -19.06 -0.59
CA LEU A 7 7.80 -18.10 0.50
C LEU A 7 7.11 -16.83 0.01
N ALA A 8 5.86 -16.63 0.45
CA ALA A 8 5.01 -15.50 0.09
C ALA A 8 4.43 -14.82 1.35
N ALA A 9 5.28 -14.54 2.34
CA ALA A 9 4.84 -14.00 3.63
C ALA A 9 4.40 -12.52 3.57
N GLY A 10 4.79 -11.78 2.52
CA GLY A 10 4.50 -10.36 2.35
C GLY A 10 5.27 -9.45 3.33
N ALA A 11 4.97 -8.15 3.30
CA ALA A 11 5.56 -7.15 4.19
C ALA A 11 4.67 -6.93 5.44
N GLN A 12 4.67 -7.89 6.38
CA GLN A 12 3.75 -7.88 7.52
C GLN A 12 4.23 -7.04 8.72
N ALA A 13 5.48 -6.59 8.73
CA ALA A 13 6.01 -5.75 9.80
C ALA A 13 5.70 -4.26 9.52
N SER A 14 5.45 -3.49 10.58
CA SER A 14 5.35 -2.03 10.48
C SER A 14 6.71 -1.38 10.71
N LYS A 15 7.03 -0.33 9.95
CA LYS A 15 8.24 0.47 10.19
C LYS A 15 8.07 1.31 11.45
N GLN A 16 9.17 1.50 12.17
CA GLN A 16 9.27 2.38 13.33
C GLN A 16 9.88 3.70 12.89
N ILE A 17 9.48 4.81 13.53
CA ILE A 17 10.02 6.13 13.23
C ILE A 17 11.39 6.28 13.92
N GLY A 18 11.51 5.77 15.14
CA GLY A 18 12.71 5.85 15.97
C GLY A 18 12.79 7.14 16.80
N ILE A 19 11.64 7.72 17.15
CA ILE A 19 11.56 8.98 17.92
C ILE A 19 11.36 8.73 19.42
N PRO A 20 11.75 9.69 20.28
CA PRO A 20 11.42 9.62 21.70
C PRO A 20 9.92 9.41 21.96
N GLY A 21 9.61 8.49 22.87
CA GLY A 21 8.23 8.15 23.24
C GLY A 21 7.52 7.15 22.33
N GLU A 22 8.16 6.65 21.26
CA GLU A 22 7.64 5.53 20.47
C GLU A 22 7.81 4.20 21.21
N ASP A 23 6.95 3.95 22.21
CA ASP A 23 6.92 2.70 22.99
C ASP A 23 5.62 1.94 22.72
N LYS A 24 5.76 0.69 22.24
CA LYS A 24 4.67 -0.18 21.81
C LYS A 24 3.71 -0.57 22.92
N ASP A 25 4.14 -0.45 24.18
CA ASP A 25 3.33 -0.80 25.35
C ASP A 25 2.45 0.38 25.82
N LEU A 26 2.55 1.57 25.20
CA LEU A 26 1.73 2.73 25.54
C LEU A 26 0.27 2.57 25.12
N GLU A 27 -0.65 2.86 26.03
CA GLU A 27 -2.09 2.97 25.70
C GLU A 27 -2.29 4.18 24.78
N GLY A 28 -2.85 3.94 23.59
CA GLY A 28 -3.11 4.98 22.60
C GLY A 28 -2.08 5.02 21.46
N LEU A 29 -0.99 4.28 21.52
CA LEU A 29 -0.06 4.15 20.39
C LEU A 29 -0.39 2.90 19.56
N TYR A 30 -0.58 3.08 18.26
CA TYR A 30 -0.89 1.99 17.34
C TYR A 30 -0.02 2.06 16.07
N TYR A 31 0.24 0.92 15.46
CA TYR A 31 0.75 0.86 14.10
C TYR A 31 -0.40 0.60 13.12
N GLY A 32 -0.42 1.34 12.01
CA GLY A 32 -1.52 1.36 11.05
C GLY A 32 -1.91 -0.02 10.53
N LEU A 33 -0.94 -0.83 10.12
CA LEU A 33 -1.21 -2.18 9.62
C LEU A 33 -1.83 -3.09 10.70
N HIS A 34 -1.33 -3.02 11.93
CA HIS A 34 -1.89 -3.79 13.05
C HIS A 34 -3.31 -3.33 13.38
N PHE A 35 -3.54 -2.02 13.40
CA PHE A 35 -4.85 -1.42 13.64
C PHE A 35 -5.89 -1.85 12.59
N LEU A 36 -5.57 -1.70 11.30
CA LEU A 36 -6.47 -2.13 10.22
C LEU A 36 -6.76 -3.64 10.27
N ASN A 37 -5.72 -4.46 10.52
CA ASN A 37 -5.89 -5.90 10.62
C ASN A 37 -6.76 -6.31 11.82
N GLY A 38 -6.59 -5.64 12.97
CA GLY A 38 -7.40 -5.89 14.15
C GLY A 38 -8.88 -5.55 13.93
N ILE A 39 -9.17 -4.37 13.36
CA ILE A 39 -10.53 -3.97 12.97
C ILE A 39 -11.14 -5.00 12.00
N LYS A 40 -10.40 -5.41 10.95
CA LYS A 40 -10.85 -6.41 9.99
C LYS A 40 -11.17 -7.77 10.64
N LYS A 41 -10.41 -8.15 11.67
CA LYS A 41 -10.62 -9.39 12.45
C LYS A 41 -11.75 -9.26 13.50
N GLY A 42 -12.41 -8.11 13.59
CA GLY A 42 -13.45 -7.85 14.57
C GLY A 42 -12.92 -7.65 15.99
N GLN A 43 -11.64 -7.32 16.16
CA GLN A 43 -11.10 -6.95 17.46
C GLN A 43 -11.64 -5.59 17.88
N GLU A 44 -11.92 -5.43 19.18
CA GLU A 44 -12.46 -4.18 19.70
C GLU A 44 -11.35 -3.13 19.87
N MET A 45 -11.00 -2.45 18.78
CA MET A 45 -9.98 -1.38 18.74
C MET A 45 -10.65 -0.01 18.74
N ARG A 46 -11.32 0.36 19.83
CA ARG A 46 -12.01 1.66 19.94
C ARG A 46 -11.02 2.78 20.23
N LEU A 47 -11.11 3.86 19.46
CA LEU A 47 -10.34 5.08 19.67
C LEU A 47 -11.13 6.10 20.48
N LYS A 48 -10.43 6.91 21.26
CA LYS A 48 -11.03 7.96 22.11
C LYS A 48 -10.83 9.34 21.49
N ASN A 49 -11.86 10.17 21.40
CA ASN A 49 -11.77 11.60 21.11
C ASN A 49 -10.85 11.95 19.91
N ARG A 50 -9.59 12.34 20.15
CA ARG A 50 -8.66 12.83 19.13
C ARG A 50 -7.66 11.76 18.72
N ALA A 51 -7.50 11.58 17.42
CA ALA A 51 -6.51 10.69 16.84
C ALA A 51 -5.60 11.45 15.87
N VAL A 52 -4.30 11.18 15.97
CA VAL A 52 -3.29 11.64 15.04
C VAL A 52 -2.77 10.45 14.25
N VAL A 53 -2.80 10.54 12.92
CA VAL A 53 -2.23 9.55 12.01
C VAL A 53 -0.97 10.12 11.39
N ILE A 54 0.10 9.33 11.34
CA ILE A 54 1.39 9.74 10.77
C ILE A 54 1.66 8.93 9.50
N GLY A 55 1.78 9.61 8.37
CA GLY A 55 2.12 9.03 7.06
C GLY A 55 1.33 9.67 5.91
N GLY A 56 1.91 9.69 4.71
CA GLY A 56 1.32 10.32 3.52
C GLY A 56 0.75 9.36 2.46
N GLY A 57 0.90 8.05 2.61
CA GLY A 57 0.46 7.06 1.61
C GLY A 57 -0.97 6.54 1.81
N ASN A 58 -1.47 5.73 0.86
CA ASN A 58 -2.82 5.15 0.89
C ASN A 58 -3.16 4.48 2.22
N VAL A 59 -2.21 3.73 2.81
CA VAL A 59 -2.42 3.08 4.12
C VAL A 59 -2.70 4.09 5.23
N ALA A 60 -2.06 5.26 5.21
CA ALA A 60 -2.32 6.30 6.20
C ALA A 60 -3.72 6.90 6.03
N ILE A 61 -4.18 7.06 4.79
CA ILE A 61 -5.56 7.47 4.48
C ILE A 61 -6.56 6.44 4.99
N ASP A 62 -6.34 5.15 4.70
CA ASP A 62 -7.18 4.05 5.19
C ASP A 62 -7.25 4.03 6.73
N VAL A 63 -6.11 4.24 7.40
CA VAL A 63 -6.03 4.32 8.86
C VAL A 63 -6.82 5.51 9.39
N ALA A 64 -6.68 6.69 8.78
CA ALA A 64 -7.39 7.90 9.20
C ALA A 64 -8.91 7.75 9.03
N ARG A 65 -9.37 7.21 7.90
CA ARG A 65 -10.80 6.93 7.65
C ARG A 65 -11.33 5.86 8.58
N THR A 66 -10.55 4.81 8.84
CA THR A 66 -10.92 3.74 9.77
C THR A 66 -10.97 4.26 11.21
N ALA A 67 -10.11 5.21 11.58
CA ALA A 67 -10.11 5.81 12.93
C ALA A 67 -11.44 6.48 13.28
N LEU A 68 -12.07 7.18 12.32
CA LEU A 68 -13.42 7.74 12.50
C LEU A 68 -14.45 6.65 12.84
N ARG A 69 -14.44 5.56 12.06
CA ARG A 69 -15.34 4.40 12.26
C ARG A 69 -15.04 3.63 13.54
N ALA A 70 -13.80 3.70 14.03
CA ALA A 70 -13.38 3.15 15.30
C ALA A 70 -13.74 4.03 16.51
N GLY A 71 -14.41 5.18 16.30
CA GLY A 71 -14.95 6.03 17.35
C GLY A 71 -14.17 7.31 17.64
N ALA A 72 -13.09 7.59 16.88
CA ALA A 72 -12.44 8.90 16.96
C ALA A 72 -13.40 10.00 16.47
N GLN A 73 -13.47 11.10 17.21
CA GLN A 73 -14.31 12.26 16.88
C GLN A 73 -13.57 13.28 16.02
N HIS A 74 -12.25 13.38 16.19
CA HIS A 74 -11.39 14.29 15.46
C HIS A 74 -10.15 13.53 15.00
N VAL A 75 -9.96 13.44 13.69
CA VAL A 75 -8.81 12.76 13.09
C VAL A 75 -7.98 13.79 12.32
N GLN A 76 -6.70 13.85 12.66
CA GLN A 76 -5.72 14.65 11.95
C GLN A 76 -4.64 13.73 11.38
N LEU A 77 -4.31 13.91 10.11
CA LEU A 77 -3.24 13.21 9.43
C LEU A 77 -2.06 14.17 9.24
N PHE A 78 -0.86 13.72 9.58
CA PHE A 78 0.39 14.46 9.42
C PHE A 78 1.31 13.66 8.49
N CYS A 79 1.91 14.35 7.51
CA CYS A 79 2.86 13.74 6.58
C CYS A 79 4.04 14.67 6.31
N LEU A 80 5.16 14.07 5.90
CA LEU A 80 6.39 14.79 5.59
C LEU A 80 6.27 15.55 4.28
N GLU A 81 5.57 14.95 3.33
CA GLU A 81 5.42 15.41 1.96
C GLU A 81 4.50 16.65 1.91
N PRO A 82 4.80 17.62 1.03
CA PRO A 82 3.84 18.65 0.69
C PRO A 82 2.61 18.01 0.01
N ARG A 83 1.48 18.74 0.01
CA ARG A 83 0.17 18.19 -0.38
C ARG A 83 0.14 17.60 -1.80
N ASP A 84 0.89 18.18 -2.72
CA ASP A 84 1.02 17.80 -4.13
C ASP A 84 1.98 16.64 -4.38
N GLU A 85 2.83 16.31 -3.40
CA GLU A 85 3.78 15.18 -3.46
C GLU A 85 3.36 14.00 -2.57
N MET A 86 2.18 14.08 -1.94
CA MET A 86 1.66 12.98 -1.12
C MET A 86 1.62 11.67 -1.94
N PRO A 87 2.16 10.55 -1.41
CA PRO A 87 2.12 9.27 -2.12
C PRO A 87 0.70 8.70 -2.28
N ALA A 88 -0.25 9.16 -1.47
CA ALA A 88 -1.63 8.75 -1.56
C ALA A 88 -2.29 9.20 -2.87
N TRP A 89 -3.20 8.38 -3.40
CA TRP A 89 -3.96 8.77 -4.58
C TRP A 89 -4.89 9.93 -4.29
N GLU A 90 -4.94 10.90 -5.21
CA GLU A 90 -5.75 12.13 -5.04
C GLU A 90 -7.22 11.82 -4.71
N LYS A 91 -7.82 10.81 -5.34
CA LYS A 91 -9.19 10.34 -5.01
C LYS A 91 -9.33 9.95 -3.54
N GLU A 92 -8.36 9.21 -2.98
CA GLU A 92 -8.41 8.80 -1.58
C GLU A 92 -8.25 9.99 -0.64
N VAL A 93 -7.41 10.95 -1.01
CA VAL A 93 -7.22 12.20 -0.26
C VAL A 93 -8.51 13.04 -0.26
N GLU A 94 -9.15 13.20 -1.41
CA GLU A 94 -10.44 13.88 -1.55
C GLU A 94 -11.52 13.23 -0.68
N GLU A 95 -11.62 11.89 -0.71
CA GLU A 95 -12.58 11.15 0.12
C GLU A 95 -12.30 11.29 1.62
N ALA A 96 -11.04 11.37 2.03
CA ALA A 96 -10.67 11.61 3.42
C ALA A 96 -11.08 13.01 3.89
N LEU A 97 -10.86 14.02 3.05
CA LEU A 97 -11.28 15.40 3.31
C LEU A 97 -12.82 15.52 3.39
N ASP A 98 -13.54 14.82 2.50
CA ASP A 98 -15.02 14.75 2.52
C ASP A 98 -15.55 14.14 3.84
N GLU A 99 -14.82 13.19 4.42
CA GLU A 99 -15.12 12.59 5.74
C GLU A 99 -14.70 13.46 6.94
N GLY A 100 -14.12 14.64 6.70
CA GLY A 100 -13.75 15.61 7.74
C GLY A 100 -12.37 15.36 8.37
N ILE A 101 -11.52 14.54 7.75
CA ILE A 101 -10.13 14.35 8.18
C ILE A 101 -9.34 15.62 7.85
N VAL A 102 -8.59 16.14 8.82
CA VAL A 102 -7.70 17.28 8.61
C VAL A 102 -6.32 16.78 8.20
N ILE A 103 -5.82 17.23 7.05
CA ILE A 103 -4.50 16.84 6.54
C ILE A 103 -3.51 17.99 6.75
N ASN A 104 -2.40 17.68 7.41
CA ASN A 104 -1.33 18.60 7.78
C ASN A 104 -0.04 18.16 7.08
N PRO A 105 0.22 18.67 5.85
CA PRO A 105 1.44 18.35 5.11
C PRO A 105 2.66 19.09 5.68
N ALA A 106 3.86 18.67 5.28
CA ALA A 106 5.14 19.27 5.66
C ALA A 106 5.44 19.26 7.18
N TRP A 107 5.10 18.17 7.87
CA TRP A 107 5.38 18.00 9.30
C TRP A 107 6.06 16.66 9.60
N SER A 108 7.18 16.74 10.31
CA SER A 108 7.92 15.57 10.80
C SER A 108 7.66 15.34 12.29
N PRO A 109 7.30 14.12 12.71
CA PRO A 109 7.08 13.82 14.11
C PRO A 109 8.40 13.86 14.89
N LYS A 110 8.42 14.58 16.01
CA LYS A 110 9.62 14.78 16.83
C LYS A 110 9.63 13.94 18.09
N GLN A 111 8.53 13.92 18.84
CA GLN A 111 8.38 13.07 20.03
C GLN A 111 6.92 12.78 20.35
N ILE A 112 6.64 11.58 20.85
CA ILE A 112 5.34 11.21 21.39
C ILE A 112 5.32 11.57 22.88
N LEU A 113 4.29 12.30 23.30
CA LEU A 113 4.07 12.67 24.68
C LEU A 113 3.15 11.67 25.34
N TYR A 114 3.50 11.28 26.56
CA TYR A 114 2.71 10.36 27.35
C TYR A 114 2.79 10.69 28.85
N GLN A 115 1.75 10.30 29.57
CA GLN A 115 1.66 10.39 31.02
C GLN A 115 0.98 9.14 31.56
N ASP A 116 1.51 8.56 32.64
CA ASP A 116 0.97 7.35 33.27
C ASP A 116 0.76 6.17 32.30
N GLY A 117 1.68 6.02 31.34
CA GLY A 117 1.63 4.96 30.31
C GLY A 117 0.60 5.20 29.20
N LYS A 118 0.04 6.41 29.08
CA LYS A 118 -0.96 6.77 28.07
C LYS A 118 -0.51 7.94 27.22
N VAL A 119 -0.77 7.86 25.92
CA VAL A 119 -0.50 8.95 24.99
C VAL A 119 -1.35 10.17 25.34
N THR A 120 -0.72 11.35 25.35
CA THR A 120 -1.37 12.64 25.60
C THR A 120 -1.22 13.60 24.41
N GLY A 121 -0.28 13.32 23.50
CA GLY A 121 -0.10 14.09 22.29
C GLY A 121 1.20 13.76 21.57
N ILE A 122 1.55 14.61 20.62
CA ILE A 122 2.75 14.48 19.80
C ILE A 122 3.25 15.86 19.40
N GLU A 123 4.57 16.04 19.44
CA GLU A 123 5.26 17.23 18.94
C GLU A 123 5.74 16.98 17.51
N PHE A 124 5.57 17.98 16.66
CA PHE A 124 6.05 18.01 15.29
C PHE A 124 7.01 19.17 15.06
N VAL A 125 7.87 19.02 14.05
CA VAL A 125 8.71 20.09 13.48
C VAL A 125 8.42 20.23 11.99
N HIS A 126 8.60 21.43 11.46
CA HIS A 126 8.33 21.69 10.05
C HIS A 126 9.32 20.94 9.16
N CYS A 127 8.81 20.12 8.25
CA CYS A 127 9.60 19.41 7.24
C CYS A 127 9.84 20.35 6.06
N VAL A 128 11.10 20.68 5.80
CA VAL A 128 11.50 21.58 4.71
C VAL A 128 11.63 20.82 3.40
N CYS A 129 12.21 19.62 3.45
CA CYS A 129 12.39 18.75 2.31
C CYS A 129 12.30 17.29 2.73
N VAL A 130 11.84 16.40 1.84
CA VAL A 130 11.73 14.96 2.11
C VAL A 130 12.87 14.16 1.47
N PHE A 131 13.33 14.63 0.30
CA PHE A 131 14.37 13.99 -0.48
C PHE A 131 15.59 14.90 -0.60
N ASP A 132 16.78 14.32 -0.64
CA ASP A 132 18.00 15.05 -0.96
C ASP A 132 18.11 15.34 -2.47
N ASP A 133 19.18 16.03 -2.87
CA ASP A 133 19.48 16.36 -4.27
C ASP A 133 19.66 15.12 -5.17
N GLU A 134 19.91 13.94 -4.60
CA GLU A 134 20.03 12.67 -5.31
C GLU A 134 18.70 11.92 -5.41
N GLY A 135 17.61 12.47 -4.85
CA GLY A 135 16.29 11.85 -4.80
C GLY A 135 16.18 10.74 -3.76
N CYS A 136 17.16 10.61 -2.87
CA CYS A 136 17.12 9.64 -1.78
C CYS A 136 16.28 10.21 -0.62
N PHE A 137 15.54 9.33 0.05
CA PHE A 137 14.74 9.72 1.21
C PHE A 137 15.66 10.18 2.34
N ASN A 138 15.66 11.48 2.63
CA ASN A 138 16.48 12.13 3.65
C ASN A 138 15.79 13.41 4.13
N PRO A 139 14.78 13.31 5.02
CA PRO A 139 13.98 14.46 5.43
C PRO A 139 14.80 15.50 6.20
N GLU A 140 14.75 16.75 5.75
CA GLU A 140 15.35 17.91 6.42
C GLU A 140 14.27 18.72 7.14
N CYS A 141 14.49 19.01 8.43
CA CYS A 141 13.51 19.67 9.28
C CYS A 141 14.04 20.99 9.85
N ASN A 142 13.15 21.98 9.97
CA ASN A 142 13.41 23.19 10.73
C ASN A 142 12.89 23.04 12.16
N GLU A 143 13.81 22.83 13.11
CA GLU A 143 13.48 22.64 14.51
C GLU A 143 12.97 23.90 15.25
N GLU A 144 13.10 25.09 14.64
CA GLU A 144 12.58 26.33 15.23
C GLU A 144 11.06 26.44 15.08
N ILE A 145 10.49 25.80 14.06
CA ILE A 145 9.05 25.79 13.78
C ILE A 145 8.49 24.49 14.33
N THR A 146 7.89 24.58 15.52
CA THR A 146 7.32 23.43 16.23
C THR A 146 5.80 23.56 16.32
N GLN A 147 5.14 22.41 16.38
CA GLN A 147 3.71 22.33 16.65
C GLN A 147 3.44 21.20 17.66
N LEU A 148 2.71 21.52 18.71
CA LEU A 148 2.23 20.53 19.67
C LEU A 148 0.77 20.18 19.36
N VAL A 149 0.48 18.89 19.25
CA VAL A 149 -0.88 18.39 18.98
C VAL A 149 -1.29 17.45 20.09
N GLU A 150 -2.32 17.83 20.83
CA GLU A 150 -2.92 16.97 21.84
C GLU A 150 -3.75 15.86 21.18
N ALA A 151 -3.52 14.61 21.61
CA ALA A 151 -4.20 13.44 21.08
C ALA A 151 -4.19 12.29 22.09
N GLU A 152 -5.28 11.56 22.19
CA GLU A 152 -5.36 10.34 22.99
C GLU A 152 -4.91 9.10 22.20
N ASN A 153 -4.80 9.23 20.87
CA ASN A 153 -4.36 8.15 20.00
C ASN A 153 -3.36 8.68 18.96
N VAL A 154 -2.25 7.96 18.80
CA VAL A 154 -1.26 8.18 17.73
C VAL A 154 -1.16 6.89 16.92
N LEU A 155 -1.37 6.99 15.61
CA LEU A 155 -1.34 5.86 14.69
C LEU A 155 -0.22 6.03 13.66
N ILE A 156 0.84 5.23 13.79
CA ILE A 156 2.04 5.28 12.94
C ILE A 156 1.80 4.45 11.67
N SER A 157 1.84 5.10 10.51
CA SER A 157 1.54 4.50 9.20
C SER A 157 2.58 4.88 8.13
N ILE A 158 3.87 4.83 8.49
CA ILE A 158 5.00 5.26 7.65
C ILE A 158 5.60 4.15 6.76
N GLY A 159 4.87 3.05 6.57
CA GLY A 159 5.24 1.96 5.67
C GLY A 159 5.42 0.61 6.33
N GLN A 160 5.68 -0.39 5.48
CA GLN A 160 5.75 -1.79 5.84
C GLN A 160 7.14 -2.37 5.54
N ALA A 161 7.48 -3.46 6.22
CA ALA A 161 8.72 -4.20 6.06
C ALA A 161 8.44 -5.70 6.08
N GLN A 162 9.37 -6.49 5.54
CA GLN A 162 9.33 -7.94 5.64
C GLN A 162 9.41 -8.37 7.11
N ASP A 163 8.53 -9.28 7.52
CA ASP A 163 8.68 -9.99 8.79
C ASP A 163 9.45 -11.28 8.54
N MET A 164 10.66 -11.35 9.08
CA MET A 164 11.57 -12.49 8.92
C MET A 164 11.60 -13.40 10.15
N SER A 165 10.81 -13.11 11.19
CA SER A 165 10.86 -13.79 12.50
C SER A 165 10.59 -15.29 12.45
N PHE A 166 9.91 -15.77 11.41
CA PHE A 166 9.62 -17.19 11.20
C PHE A 166 10.78 -17.96 10.54
N LEU A 167 11.81 -17.27 10.04
CA LEU A 167 13.01 -17.88 9.46
C LEU A 167 14.12 -17.88 10.51
N SER A 168 14.70 -19.05 10.77
CA SER A 168 15.86 -19.16 11.65
C SER A 168 17.06 -18.38 11.10
N GLU A 169 17.89 -17.81 11.96
CA GLU A 169 19.17 -17.19 11.55
C GLU A 169 20.07 -18.21 10.82
N ASP A 170 19.97 -19.48 11.19
CA ASP A 170 20.68 -20.60 10.57
C ASP A 170 20.07 -21.07 9.23
N SER A 171 19.05 -20.39 8.68
CA SER A 171 18.34 -20.86 7.48
C SER A 171 19.20 -20.85 6.21
N GLN A 172 20.42 -20.31 6.25
CA GLN A 172 21.36 -20.14 5.13
C GLN A 172 20.78 -19.40 3.92
N LEU A 173 19.59 -18.81 4.03
CA LEU A 173 18.97 -18.04 2.98
C LEU A 173 19.71 -16.71 2.83
N GLU A 174 20.11 -16.40 1.60
CA GLU A 174 20.82 -15.17 1.30
C GLU A 174 19.89 -13.95 1.44
N ARG A 175 20.42 -12.89 2.05
CA ARG A 175 19.69 -11.65 2.35
C ARG A 175 20.44 -10.45 1.77
N ALA A 176 19.70 -9.53 1.18
CA ALA A 176 20.21 -8.24 0.75
C ALA A 176 20.55 -7.36 1.97
N LEU A 177 21.25 -6.24 1.72
CA LEU A 177 21.68 -5.30 2.78
C LEU A 177 20.53 -4.81 3.67
N TRP A 178 19.32 -4.71 3.09
CA TRP A 178 18.10 -4.24 3.74
C TRP A 178 17.23 -5.37 4.31
N GLY A 179 17.76 -6.59 4.40
CA GLY A 179 17.13 -7.74 5.04
C GLY A 179 16.17 -8.56 4.17
N ALA A 180 15.80 -8.07 2.97
CA ALA A 180 14.99 -8.81 2.01
C ALA A 180 15.71 -10.07 1.50
N LEU A 181 14.98 -11.13 1.17
CA LEU A 181 15.57 -12.32 0.58
C LEU A 181 16.09 -12.05 -0.83
N VAL A 182 17.29 -12.51 -1.12
CA VAL A 182 17.84 -12.48 -2.48
C VAL A 182 17.21 -13.60 -3.29
N VAL A 183 16.66 -13.23 -4.44
CA VAL A 183 16.08 -14.16 -5.40
C VAL A 183 16.57 -13.85 -6.80
N ASN A 184 16.60 -14.87 -7.66
CA ASN A 184 16.75 -14.65 -9.09
C ASN A 184 15.51 -13.91 -9.63
N GLU A 185 15.69 -12.76 -10.27
CA GLU A 185 14.56 -11.91 -10.71
C GLU A 185 13.59 -12.60 -11.68
N ASN A 186 14.08 -13.50 -12.52
CA ASN A 186 13.26 -14.18 -13.53
C ASN A 186 12.57 -15.44 -13.01
N THR A 187 13.25 -16.25 -12.21
CA THR A 187 12.76 -17.55 -11.71
C THR A 187 12.23 -17.49 -10.29
N LEU A 188 12.54 -16.44 -9.54
CA LEU A 188 12.21 -16.26 -8.12
C LEU A 188 12.82 -17.32 -7.19
N SER A 189 13.83 -18.06 -7.68
CA SER A 189 14.59 -19.03 -6.90
C SER A 189 15.52 -18.34 -5.91
N THR A 190 15.65 -18.90 -4.72
CA THR A 190 16.64 -18.50 -3.72
C THR A 190 17.98 -19.22 -3.96
N ASN A 191 18.97 -18.98 -3.09
CA ASN A 191 20.22 -19.74 -3.10
C ASN A 191 20.07 -21.21 -2.68
N ILE A 192 18.92 -21.62 -2.12
CA ILE A 192 18.64 -23.00 -1.72
C ILE A 192 17.79 -23.68 -2.80
N PRO A 193 18.25 -24.79 -3.40
CA PRO A 193 17.48 -25.52 -4.40
C PRO A 193 16.11 -25.96 -3.88
N GLY A 194 15.07 -25.75 -4.68
CA GLY A 194 13.68 -26.06 -4.32
C GLY A 194 13.01 -25.00 -3.43
N VAL A 195 13.71 -23.94 -3.02
CA VAL A 195 13.12 -22.83 -2.27
C VAL A 195 13.02 -21.58 -3.15
N PHE A 196 11.82 -21.04 -3.24
CA PHE A 196 11.46 -19.86 -4.02
C PHE A 196 10.85 -18.80 -3.10
N ALA A 197 10.91 -17.53 -3.48
CA ALA A 197 10.27 -16.46 -2.72
C ALA A 197 9.76 -15.35 -3.65
N GLY A 198 8.64 -14.70 -3.28
CA GLY A 198 8.05 -13.68 -4.15
C GLY A 198 7.00 -12.81 -3.49
N GLY A 199 6.40 -11.94 -4.30
CA GLY A 199 5.50 -10.88 -3.88
C GLY A 199 6.20 -9.81 -3.03
N ASP A 200 5.43 -9.13 -2.18
CA ASP A 200 5.95 -8.06 -1.33
C ASP A 200 7.03 -8.54 -0.34
N PHE A 201 7.16 -9.85 -0.14
CA PHE A 201 8.23 -10.41 0.67
C PHE A 201 9.62 -10.18 0.04
N THR A 202 9.72 -10.13 -1.28
CA THR A 202 10.99 -9.87 -1.97
C THR A 202 11.10 -8.43 -2.44
N THR A 203 10.01 -7.82 -2.89
CA THR A 203 10.02 -6.47 -3.47
C THR A 203 9.76 -5.35 -2.47
N GLY A 204 9.27 -5.66 -1.27
CA GLY A 204 8.59 -4.68 -0.42
C GLY A 204 7.15 -4.40 -0.90
N PRO A 205 6.38 -3.59 -0.16
CA PRO A 205 4.97 -3.34 -0.46
C PRO A 205 4.79 -2.67 -1.82
N THR A 206 3.97 -3.26 -2.69
CA THR A 206 3.65 -2.70 -4.02
C THR A 206 2.15 -2.73 -4.30
N TYR A 207 1.73 -3.17 -5.49
CA TYR A 207 0.34 -3.33 -5.89
C TYR A 207 -0.03 -4.80 -5.91
N VAL A 208 -1.28 -5.12 -5.59
CA VAL A 208 -1.80 -6.51 -5.60
C VAL A 208 -1.51 -7.24 -6.92
N ILE A 209 -1.57 -6.54 -8.05
CA ILE A 209 -1.31 -7.13 -9.37
C ILE A 209 0.14 -7.60 -9.53
N ARG A 210 1.11 -6.91 -8.91
CA ARG A 210 2.52 -7.34 -8.93
C ARG A 210 2.72 -8.61 -8.10
N ALA A 211 2.05 -8.72 -6.95
CA ALA A 211 2.07 -9.94 -6.15
C ALA A 211 1.45 -11.13 -6.90
N ILE A 212 0.32 -10.92 -7.59
CA ILE A 212 -0.32 -11.94 -8.45
C ILE A 212 0.64 -12.36 -9.59
N ALA A 213 1.25 -11.40 -10.27
CA ALA A 213 2.22 -11.68 -11.33
C ALA A 213 3.44 -12.46 -10.82
N SER A 214 3.92 -12.14 -9.61
CA SER A 214 5.01 -12.87 -8.95
C SER A 214 4.60 -14.31 -8.63
N GLY A 215 3.40 -14.54 -8.08
CA GLY A 215 2.89 -15.89 -7.81
C GLY A 215 2.75 -16.73 -9.09
N ARG A 216 2.26 -16.12 -10.18
CA ARG A 216 2.18 -16.78 -11.48
C ARG A 216 3.55 -17.19 -12.01
N ARG A 217 4.54 -16.30 -11.92
CA ARG A 217 5.92 -16.57 -12.31
C ARG A 217 6.54 -17.69 -11.48
N ALA A 218 6.33 -17.67 -10.16
CA ALA A 218 6.81 -18.71 -9.25
C ALA A 218 6.21 -20.08 -9.58
N ALA A 219 4.92 -20.16 -9.92
CA ALA A 219 4.27 -21.41 -10.29
C ALA A 219 4.95 -22.08 -11.50
N ILE A 220 5.25 -21.29 -12.55
CA ILE A 220 5.94 -21.80 -13.75
C ILE A 220 7.40 -22.19 -13.41
N ALA A 221 8.08 -21.41 -12.56
CA ALA A 221 9.43 -21.72 -12.12
C ALA A 221 9.51 -23.05 -11.35
N ILE A 222 8.56 -23.27 -10.45
CA ILE A 222 8.47 -24.48 -9.63
C ILE A 222 8.14 -25.70 -10.50
N ASP A 223 7.20 -25.57 -11.45
CA ASP A 223 6.87 -26.63 -12.39
C ASP A 223 8.11 -27.08 -13.20
N LYS A 224 8.85 -26.12 -13.77
CA LYS A 224 10.13 -26.40 -14.46
C LYS A 224 11.14 -27.08 -13.54
N TYR A 225 11.29 -26.60 -12.30
CA TYR A 225 12.20 -27.20 -11.32
C TYR A 225 11.84 -28.66 -11.00
N LEU A 226 10.56 -28.97 -10.81
CA LEU A 226 10.08 -30.33 -10.52
C LEU A 226 10.26 -31.27 -11.73
N LEU A 227 10.17 -30.74 -12.95
CA LEU A 227 10.45 -31.48 -14.19
C LEU A 227 11.95 -31.64 -14.49
N GLY A 228 12.83 -31.01 -13.69
CA GLY A 228 14.27 -30.99 -13.94
C GLY A 228 14.67 -30.13 -15.14
N GLU A 229 13.79 -29.22 -15.57
CA GLU A 229 14.03 -28.28 -16.66
C GLU A 229 14.83 -27.07 -16.18
N SER A 230 15.73 -26.59 -17.03
CA SER A 230 16.54 -25.40 -16.80
C SER A 230 16.23 -24.30 -17.81
N GLY A 231 16.51 -23.05 -17.44
CA GLY A 231 16.35 -21.88 -18.30
C GLY A 231 15.32 -20.88 -17.79
N PRO A 232 15.13 -19.76 -18.49
CA PRO A 232 14.26 -18.69 -18.04
C PRO A 232 12.79 -19.13 -17.96
N VAL A 233 12.04 -18.48 -17.08
CA VAL A 233 10.58 -18.53 -17.02
C VAL A 233 10.03 -17.52 -18.02
N GLU A 234 9.30 -18.05 -18.99
CA GLU A 234 8.51 -17.29 -19.95
C GLU A 234 7.05 -17.27 -19.50
N ILE A 235 6.40 -16.11 -19.61
CA ILE A 235 4.97 -15.97 -19.33
C ILE A 235 4.26 -16.03 -20.69
N PRO A 236 3.50 -17.10 -21.01
CA PRO A 236 3.05 -17.37 -22.38
C PRO A 236 2.19 -16.28 -23.04
N ASP A 237 1.48 -15.50 -22.24
CA ASP A 237 0.56 -14.42 -22.60
C ASP A 237 1.06 -13.06 -22.09
N MET A 238 2.37 -12.92 -21.88
CA MET A 238 2.94 -11.62 -21.55
C MET A 238 2.65 -10.67 -22.71
N LYS A 239 1.70 -9.76 -22.53
CA LYS A 239 1.45 -8.70 -23.50
C LYS A 239 2.76 -7.99 -23.77
N THR A 240 3.18 -7.96 -25.04
CA THR A 240 4.31 -7.14 -25.46
C THR A 240 4.02 -5.68 -25.10
N ALA A 241 5.06 -4.91 -24.77
CA ALA A 241 4.93 -3.45 -24.73
C ALA A 241 4.18 -3.03 -25.99
N MET A 242 3.03 -2.35 -25.83
CA MET A 242 2.18 -1.95 -26.94
C MET A 242 3.06 -1.32 -28.02
N HIS A 243 3.29 -2.03 -29.11
CA HIS A 243 3.81 -1.39 -30.30
C HIS A 243 2.66 -0.54 -30.82
N GLU A 244 2.82 0.79 -30.78
CA GLU A 244 1.94 1.75 -31.44
C GLU A 244 2.02 1.57 -32.96
N ASP A 245 1.59 0.43 -33.49
CA ASP A 245 1.14 0.40 -34.87
C ASP A 245 -0.31 0.92 -34.85
N THR A 246 -0.42 2.24 -34.88
CA THR A 246 -1.63 2.99 -35.18
C THR A 246 -2.19 2.51 -36.51
N GLY A 247 -3.07 1.50 -36.49
CA GLY A 247 -3.58 0.91 -37.72
C GLY A 247 -4.72 -0.09 -37.56
N LEU A 248 -5.41 -0.09 -36.43
CA LEU A 248 -6.62 -0.90 -36.24
C LEU A 248 -7.72 -0.07 -35.54
N ALA A 249 -7.95 1.15 -36.02
CA ALA A 249 -9.30 1.69 -35.96
C ALA A 249 -10.08 0.96 -37.05
N LEU A 250 -10.82 -0.07 -36.68
CA LEU A 250 -11.80 -0.69 -37.58
C LEU A 250 -12.84 0.40 -37.90
N ASP A 251 -13.22 0.56 -39.17
CA ASP A 251 -14.19 1.55 -39.69
C ASP A 251 -15.59 1.54 -39.00
N GLU A 252 -15.79 0.66 -38.01
CA GLU A 252 -17.01 0.49 -37.21
C GLU A 252 -16.92 1.10 -35.80
N GLU A 253 -15.75 1.60 -35.37
CA GLU A 253 -15.63 2.29 -34.09
C GLU A 253 -16.20 3.71 -34.17
N THR A 254 -17.05 4.07 -33.23
CA THR A 254 -17.69 5.39 -33.22
C THR A 254 -16.68 6.41 -32.68
N ASP A 255 -16.40 7.48 -33.43
CA ASP A 255 -15.60 8.63 -32.97
C ASP A 255 -16.29 9.45 -31.86
N GLN A 256 -17.45 9.01 -31.35
CA GLN A 256 -18.17 9.72 -30.31
C GLN A 256 -17.48 9.52 -28.96
N GLU A 257 -16.97 10.62 -28.41
CA GLU A 257 -16.43 10.66 -27.07
C GLU A 257 -17.52 10.33 -26.04
N MET A 258 -17.45 9.13 -25.46
CA MET A 258 -18.32 8.71 -24.37
C MET A 258 -17.60 8.95 -23.04
N PRO A 259 -17.94 10.02 -22.28
CA PRO A 259 -17.30 10.29 -20.99
C PRO A 259 -17.60 9.17 -20.00
N ARG A 260 -16.63 8.88 -19.10
CA ARG A 260 -16.81 7.89 -18.04
C ARG A 260 -17.92 8.33 -17.09
N ILE A 261 -18.86 7.43 -16.82
CA ILE A 261 -19.93 7.63 -15.84
C ILE A 261 -19.30 7.70 -14.45
N ARG A 262 -19.65 8.73 -13.69
CA ARG A 262 -19.21 8.88 -12.29
C ARG A 262 -20.12 8.04 -11.40
N ILE A 263 -19.50 7.11 -10.66
CA ILE A 263 -20.21 6.27 -9.69
C ILE A 263 -20.71 7.14 -8.54
N GLU A 264 -21.97 6.97 -8.16
CA GLU A 264 -22.52 7.65 -6.98
C GLU A 264 -21.91 7.05 -5.70
N LEU A 265 -21.42 7.92 -4.82
CA LEU A 265 -20.90 7.54 -3.51
C LEU A 265 -21.98 7.76 -2.44
N GLU A 266 -21.99 6.93 -1.39
CA GLU A 266 -22.76 7.24 -0.17
C GLU A 266 -22.27 8.56 0.43
N LYS A 267 -23.11 9.25 1.20
CA LYS A 267 -22.73 10.53 1.81
C LYS A 267 -21.69 10.36 2.93
N ALA A 268 -20.72 11.26 3.02
CA ALA A 268 -19.66 11.20 4.01
C ALA A 268 -20.17 11.04 5.45
N GLU A 269 -21.23 11.75 5.83
CA GLU A 269 -21.79 11.70 7.19
C GLU A 269 -22.37 10.33 7.53
N LYS A 270 -22.66 9.50 6.53
CA LYS A 270 -23.04 8.09 6.71
C LYS A 270 -21.83 7.16 6.66
N ARG A 271 -20.90 7.40 5.71
CA ARG A 271 -19.68 6.57 5.52
C ARG A 271 -18.90 6.41 6.82
N VAL A 272 -18.79 7.47 7.62
CA VAL A 272 -18.00 7.47 8.87
C VAL A 272 -18.56 6.59 9.99
N ASN A 273 -19.79 6.09 9.88
CA ASN A 273 -20.43 5.34 10.96
C ASN A 273 -20.26 3.81 10.84
N ASP A 274 -19.92 3.30 9.67
CA ASP A 274 -19.81 1.85 9.44
C ASP A 274 -18.92 1.50 8.23
N PHE A 275 -18.85 0.21 7.92
CA PHE A 275 -18.01 -0.37 6.86
C PHE A 275 -18.84 -0.89 5.68
N ARG A 276 -20.07 -0.38 5.47
CA ARG A 276 -20.85 -0.75 4.28
C ARG A 276 -20.23 -0.18 3.02
N GLU A 277 -20.59 -0.79 1.89
CA GLU A 277 -20.11 -0.38 0.58
C GLU A 277 -20.41 1.10 0.32
N VAL A 278 -19.36 1.84 -0.06
CA VAL A 278 -19.43 3.29 -0.30
C VAL A 278 -19.87 3.58 -1.72
N GLU A 279 -19.34 2.83 -2.69
CA GLU A 279 -19.69 2.95 -4.10
C GLU A 279 -21.05 2.27 -4.36
N LYS A 280 -22.05 3.00 -4.84
CA LYS A 280 -23.39 2.45 -5.09
C LYS A 280 -23.49 1.63 -6.38
N GLY A 281 -22.36 1.46 -7.08
CA GLY A 281 -22.28 0.79 -8.36
C GLY A 281 -22.96 1.57 -9.49
N LEU A 282 -23.17 0.88 -10.61
CA LEU A 282 -23.84 1.40 -11.79
C LEU A 282 -25.22 0.74 -11.92
N SER A 283 -26.22 1.48 -12.38
CA SER A 283 -27.46 0.89 -12.85
C SER A 283 -27.19 -0.02 -14.05
N SER A 284 -28.12 -0.94 -14.35
CA SER A 284 -27.98 -1.83 -15.50
C SER A 284 -27.80 -1.07 -16.82
N GLN A 285 -28.43 0.09 -16.97
CA GLN A 285 -28.28 0.93 -18.17
C GLN A 285 -26.89 1.58 -18.24
N GLU A 286 -26.39 2.10 -17.12
CA GLU A 286 -25.05 2.69 -17.04
C GLU A 286 -23.96 1.63 -17.24
N ALA A 287 -24.12 0.44 -16.66
CA ALA A 287 -23.21 -0.69 -16.85
C ALA A 287 -23.16 -1.13 -18.33
N ILE A 288 -24.30 -1.20 -19.01
CA ILE A 288 -24.34 -1.49 -20.46
C ILE A 288 -23.63 -0.38 -21.23
N SER A 289 -23.86 0.89 -20.88
CA SER A 289 -23.21 2.04 -21.52
C SER A 289 -21.68 1.99 -21.35
N GLU A 290 -21.19 1.74 -20.13
CA GLU A 290 -19.76 1.56 -19.85
C GLU A 290 -19.16 0.36 -20.59
N SER A 291 -19.89 -0.76 -20.70
CA SER A 291 -19.40 -1.93 -21.44
C SER A 291 -19.17 -1.66 -22.93
N LYS A 292 -19.93 -0.73 -23.51
CA LYS A 292 -19.79 -0.31 -24.92
C LYS A 292 -18.58 0.61 -25.16
N ARG A 293 -17.94 1.10 -24.10
CA ARG A 293 -16.70 1.89 -24.17
C ARG A 293 -15.44 1.00 -24.28
N CYS A 294 -15.60 -0.33 -24.18
CA CYS A 294 -14.48 -1.26 -24.22
C CYS A 294 -13.82 -1.25 -25.61
N LEU A 295 -12.60 -0.75 -25.69
CA LEU A 295 -11.75 -0.85 -26.87
C LEU A 295 -11.30 -2.30 -27.06
N ARG A 296 -11.23 -2.76 -28.32
CA ARG A 296 -10.96 -4.15 -28.73
C ARG A 296 -9.58 -4.66 -28.30
N CYS A 297 -9.42 -4.99 -27.02
CA CYS A 297 -8.18 -5.52 -26.45
C CYS A 297 -7.87 -6.97 -26.88
N ASP A 298 -8.79 -7.59 -27.61
CA ASP A 298 -8.69 -8.89 -28.28
C ASP A 298 -7.94 -8.81 -29.63
N LEU A 299 -7.76 -7.61 -30.20
CA LEU A 299 -6.99 -7.39 -31.43
C LEU A 299 -5.49 -7.42 -31.15
N GLU A 300 -4.98 -8.55 -30.69
CA GLU A 300 -3.54 -8.82 -30.71
C GLU A 300 -3.25 -9.60 -32.00
N LYS A 301 -2.37 -9.08 -32.87
CA LYS A 301 -1.96 -9.82 -34.09
C LYS A 301 -1.46 -11.19 -33.64
N GLU A 302 -2.09 -12.27 -34.11
CA GLU A 302 -1.53 -13.61 -34.00
C GLU A 302 -0.09 -13.55 -34.53
N ARG A 303 0.89 -13.80 -33.65
CA ARG A 303 2.28 -13.99 -34.07
C ARG A 303 2.30 -15.27 -34.90
N MET A 304 2.19 -15.12 -36.22
CA MET A 304 2.56 -16.18 -37.16
C MET A 304 4.02 -16.54 -36.86
N SER A 305 4.20 -17.73 -36.27
CA SER A 305 5.51 -18.31 -36.02
C SER A 305 6.22 -18.46 -37.36
N ILE A 306 7.36 -17.76 -37.52
CA ILE A 306 8.29 -17.96 -38.64
C ILE A 306 9.20 -19.13 -38.30
#